data_AF-M6ZML1-F1
#
_entry.id   AF-M6ZML1-F1
#
_cell.length_a   1.000
_cell.length_b   1.000
_cell.length_c   1.000
_cell.angle_alpha   90.00
_cell.angle_beta   90.00
_cell.angle_gamma   90.00
#
_symmetry.space_group_name_H-M   'P 1'
#
loop_
_entity.id
_entity.type
_entity.pdbx_description
1 polymer ?
#
loop_
_entity_poly.entity_id
_entity_poly.type
_entity_poly.pdbx_seq_one_letter_code
_entity_poly.pdbx_strand_id
1 'polypeptide(L)'
;MSALSEVALQIASEIRKVNLREDQRIPTSDTFIKELMSLFSREPDELRNILETLRTAKIIFIIKIVLPDDKTSRMNDPGVDAYAYADLKILNDLKYYSEKKLERLYEATYYKKKSPSTITRELFPKIRELNNTPMGRMVNIAVMLEEYIRMMNNNPNEFQEEFRTQAIEDLLL
;
A
#
# COMPACT_ATOMS: atom_id res chain seq x y z
N MET A 1 -23.49 13.75 2.85
CA MET A 1 -22.04 13.52 2.66
C MET A 1 -21.30 14.83 2.90
N SER A 2 -20.26 14.86 3.75
CA SER A 2 -19.48 16.08 4.01
C SER A 2 -18.44 16.31 2.90
N ALA A 3 -17.96 17.55 2.72
CA ALA A 3 -16.90 17.86 1.75
C ALA A 3 -15.60 17.07 2.00
N LEU A 4 -15.34 16.68 3.26
CA LEU A 4 -14.19 15.86 3.61
C LEU A 4 -14.39 14.39 3.20
N SER A 5 -15.59 13.84 3.40
CA SER A 5 -15.96 12.50 2.92
C SER A 5 -15.86 12.39 1.39
N GLU A 6 -16.29 13.43 0.65
CA GLU A 6 -16.15 13.47 -0.80
C GLU A 6 -14.69 13.42 -1.24
N VAL A 7 -13.80 14.21 -0.61
CA VAL A 7 -12.37 14.18 -0.91
C VAL A 7 -11.77 12.81 -0.57
N ALA A 8 -12.12 12.22 0.57
CA ALA A 8 -11.62 10.90 0.94
C ALA A 8 -12.00 9.83 -0.11
N LEU A 9 -13.25 9.82 -0.57
CA LEU A 9 -13.70 8.91 -1.62
C LEU A 9 -13.00 9.18 -2.97
N GLN A 10 -12.73 10.44 -3.31
CA GLN A 10 -11.96 10.79 -4.50
C GLN A 10 -10.51 10.29 -4.40
N ILE A 11 -9.85 10.42 -3.25
CA ILE A 11 -8.51 9.88 -3.01
C ILE A 11 -8.51 8.35 -3.15
N ALA A 12 -9.51 7.66 -2.60
CA ALA A 12 -9.65 6.21 -2.78
C ALA A 12 -9.83 5.82 -4.25
N SER A 13 -10.59 6.62 -5.02
CA SER A 13 -10.76 6.44 -6.46
C SER A 13 -9.45 6.62 -7.21
N GLU A 14 -8.62 7.61 -6.84
CA GLU A 14 -7.29 7.78 -7.43
C GLU A 14 -6.36 6.59 -7.13
N ILE A 15 -6.34 6.08 -5.90
CA ILE A 15 -5.59 4.86 -5.55
C ILE A 15 -6.06 3.70 -6.43
N ARG A 16 -7.37 3.50 -6.56
CA ARG A 16 -7.95 2.45 -7.40
C ARG A 16 -7.52 2.60 -8.86
N LYS A 17 -7.56 3.81 -9.42
CA LYS A 17 -7.11 4.09 -10.79
C LYS A 17 -5.64 3.73 -10.98
N VAL A 18 -4.76 4.11 -10.05
CA VAL A 18 -3.34 3.75 -10.11
C VAL A 18 -3.15 2.24 -10.02
N ASN A 19 -3.86 1.54 -9.13
CA ASN A 19 -3.77 0.09 -8.99
C ASN A 19 -4.21 -0.70 -10.25
N LEU A 20 -5.04 -0.09 -11.10
CA LEU A 20 -5.52 -0.67 -12.35
C LEU A 20 -4.63 -0.36 -13.58
N ARG A 21 -3.58 0.46 -13.44
CA ARG A 21 -2.61 0.73 -14.53
C ARG A 21 -1.84 -0.52 -14.92
N GLU A 22 -1.17 -0.49 -16.06
CA GLU A 22 -0.28 -1.58 -16.50
C GLU A 22 1.07 -1.54 -15.77
N ASP A 23 1.59 -0.33 -15.53
CA ASP A 23 2.83 -0.05 -14.83
C ASP A 23 2.60 0.81 -13.59
N GLN A 24 3.62 0.88 -12.72
CA GLN A 24 3.60 1.68 -11.49
C GLN A 24 2.32 1.53 -10.64
N ARG A 25 1.84 0.29 -10.53
CA ARG A 25 0.52 -0.05 -9.98
C ARG A 25 0.38 0.17 -8.47
N ILE A 26 1.45 0.52 -7.76
CA ILE A 26 1.46 0.63 -6.30
C ILE A 26 1.96 2.03 -5.94
N PRO A 27 1.05 2.99 -5.69
CA PRO A 27 1.44 4.33 -5.29
C PRO A 27 2.12 4.30 -3.92
N THR A 28 3.18 5.09 -3.77
CA THR A 28 3.97 5.20 -2.54
C THR A 28 3.95 6.61 -2.01
N SER A 29 3.96 6.76 -0.69
CA SER A 29 3.83 8.06 0.00
C SER A 29 4.89 9.11 -0.36
N ASP A 30 6.08 8.69 -0.80
CA ASP A 30 7.19 9.57 -1.22
C ASP A 30 6.88 10.36 -2.52
N THR A 31 6.03 9.81 -3.38
CA THR A 31 5.55 10.48 -4.61
C THR A 31 4.08 10.84 -4.56
N PHE A 32 3.22 9.90 -4.15
CA PHE A 32 1.77 10.01 -4.25
C PHE A 32 1.19 11.14 -3.39
N ILE A 33 1.74 11.39 -2.20
CA ILE A 33 1.28 12.50 -1.36
C ILE A 33 1.45 13.84 -2.09
N LYS A 34 2.55 14.05 -2.82
CA LYS A 34 2.79 15.29 -3.57
C LYS A 34 1.79 15.44 -4.72
N GLU A 35 1.42 14.33 -5.37
CA GLU A 35 0.38 14.31 -6.41
C GLU A 35 -0.98 14.69 -5.81
N LEU A 36 -1.34 14.11 -4.68
CA LEU A 36 -2.58 14.43 -3.96
C LEU A 36 -2.63 15.89 -3.48
N MET A 37 -1.52 16.44 -2.97
CA MET A 37 -1.44 17.85 -2.60
C MET A 37 -1.81 18.75 -3.79
N SER A 38 -1.26 18.45 -4.97
CA SER A 38 -1.54 19.22 -6.18
C SER A 38 -2.99 19.06 -6.66
N LEU A 39 -3.60 17.89 -6.50
CA LEU A 39 -4.95 17.61 -6.97
C LEU A 39 -6.03 18.18 -6.04
N PHE A 40 -5.80 18.11 -4.72
CA PHE A 40 -6.81 18.43 -3.72
C PHE A 40 -6.53 19.72 -2.95
N SER A 41 -5.37 20.36 -3.17
CA SER A 41 -4.95 21.59 -2.46
C SER A 41 -4.97 21.43 -0.94
N ARG A 42 -4.45 20.29 -0.45
CA ARG A 42 -4.41 19.93 0.97
C ARG A 42 -2.99 19.69 1.45
N GLU A 43 -2.77 19.92 2.74
CA GLU A 43 -1.47 19.71 3.37
C GLU A 43 -1.15 18.21 3.54
N PRO A 44 0.15 17.83 3.58
CA PRO A 44 0.57 16.43 3.68
C PRO A 44 -0.03 15.68 4.88
N ASP A 45 -0.12 16.34 6.02
CA ASP A 45 -0.61 15.72 7.26
C ASP A 45 -2.11 15.48 7.21
N GLU A 46 -2.86 16.39 6.59
CA GLU A 46 -4.29 16.18 6.34
C GLU A 46 -4.53 15.00 5.40
N LEU A 47 -3.75 14.90 4.32
CA LEU A 47 -3.85 13.77 3.39
C LEU A 47 -3.50 12.43 4.06
N ARG A 48 -2.49 12.40 4.94
CA ARG A 48 -2.16 11.21 5.74
C ARG A 48 -3.31 10.82 6.66
N ASN A 49 -3.93 11.78 7.33
CA ASN A 49 -5.09 11.52 8.17
C ASN A 49 -6.25 10.93 7.35
N ILE A 50 -6.53 11.48 6.16
CA ILE A 50 -7.55 10.92 5.27
C ILE A 50 -7.22 9.49 4.86
N LEU A 51 -5.96 9.19 4.54
CA LEU A 51 -5.52 7.83 4.19
C LEU A 51 -5.69 6.85 5.36
N GLU A 52 -5.38 7.26 6.58
CA GLU A 52 -5.62 6.46 7.79
C GLU A 52 -7.12 6.25 8.05
N THR A 53 -7.96 7.24 7.80
CA THR A 53 -9.42 7.09 7.84
C THR A 53 -9.88 6.06 6.80
N LEU A 54 -9.40 6.14 5.55
CA LEU A 54 -9.73 5.19 4.49
C LEU A 54 -9.28 3.76 4.85
N ARG A 55 -8.13 3.62 5.50
CA ARG A 55 -7.66 2.32 6.03
C ARG A 55 -8.59 1.80 7.12
N THR A 56 -8.99 2.65 8.05
CA THR A 56 -9.88 2.30 9.16
C THR A 56 -11.27 1.89 8.65
N ALA A 57 -11.77 2.58 7.62
CA ALA A 57 -13.00 2.24 6.90
C ALA A 57 -12.85 1.00 5.98
N LYS A 58 -11.70 0.33 5.96
CA LYS A 58 -11.39 -0.87 5.15
C LYS A 58 -11.58 -0.66 3.64
N ILE A 59 -11.39 0.57 3.17
CA ILE A 59 -11.48 0.91 1.74
C ILE A 59 -10.13 0.75 1.05
N ILE A 60 -9.05 1.01 1.77
CA ILE A 60 -7.69 0.78 1.32
C ILE A 60 -6.88 0.00 2.35
N PHE A 61 -5.77 -0.55 1.90
CA PHE A 61 -4.70 -1.05 2.74
C PHE A 61 -3.47 -0.15 2.65
N ILE A 62 -2.74 -0.05 3.77
CA ILE A 62 -1.49 0.69 3.89
C ILE A 62 -0.38 -0.29 4.27
N ILE A 63 0.62 -0.42 3.40
CA ILE A 63 1.80 -1.28 3.61
C ILE A 63 2.97 -0.39 3.99
N LYS A 64 3.55 -0.60 5.18
CA LYS A 64 4.81 0.06 5.57
C LYS A 64 5.98 -0.59 4.84
N ILE A 65 6.46 0.02 3.76
CA ILE A 65 7.50 -0.55 2.90
C ILE A 65 8.91 -0.12 3.28
N VAL A 66 9.05 1.06 3.90
CA VAL A 66 10.27 1.55 4.51
C VAL A 66 9.97 1.99 5.92
N LEU A 67 10.68 1.43 6.88
CA LEU A 67 10.58 1.85 8.28
C LEU A 67 11.44 3.11 8.49
N PRO A 68 11.01 4.04 9.36
CA PRO A 68 11.85 5.13 9.85
C PRO A 68 13.19 4.60 10.34
N ASP A 69 14.25 5.35 10.06
CA ASP A 69 15.59 4.98 10.52
C ASP A 69 15.87 5.57 11.90
N ASP A 70 15.80 4.73 12.94
CA ASP A 70 16.04 5.13 14.33
C ASP A 70 17.46 5.69 14.56
N LYS A 71 18.40 5.41 13.65
CA LYS A 71 19.83 5.75 13.80
C LYS A 71 20.20 7.13 13.28
N THR A 72 19.45 7.66 12.32
CA THR A 72 19.69 9.01 11.82
C THR A 72 18.78 9.96 12.59
N SER A 73 19.37 10.92 13.30
CA SER A 73 18.68 11.93 14.13
C SER A 73 17.79 12.91 13.34
N ARG A 74 17.26 12.51 12.18
CA ARG A 74 16.16 13.20 11.50
C ARG A 74 14.89 12.80 12.21
N MET A 75 14.56 13.57 13.24
CA MET A 75 13.40 13.44 14.13
C MET A 75 12.03 13.32 13.41
N ASN A 76 11.98 13.39 12.07
CA ASN A 76 10.79 13.50 11.23
C ASN A 76 10.82 12.62 9.96
N ASP A 77 11.57 11.52 9.88
CA ASP A 77 11.41 10.59 8.74
C ASP A 77 10.17 9.70 8.97
N PRO A 78 9.05 9.88 8.22
CA PRO A 78 7.85 9.07 8.41
C PRO A 78 8.00 7.65 7.84
N GLY A 79 9.13 7.33 7.21
CA GLY A 79 9.28 6.13 6.39
C GLY A 79 8.52 6.27 5.06
N VAL A 80 8.23 5.14 4.44
CA VAL A 80 7.46 5.11 3.18
C VAL A 80 6.36 4.06 3.29
N ASP A 81 5.14 4.51 3.07
CA ASP A 81 3.96 3.67 2.92
C ASP A 81 3.63 3.43 1.44
N ALA A 82 3.00 2.29 1.15
CA ALA A 82 2.40 1.94 -0.14
C ALA A 82 0.90 1.68 0.03
N TYR A 83 0.10 2.06 -0.97
CA TYR A 83 -1.36 2.01 -0.88
C TYR A 83 -1.97 1.02 -1.88
N ALA A 84 -2.96 0.25 -1.43
CA ALA A 84 -3.70 -0.68 -2.28
C ALA A 84 -5.20 -0.58 -1.99
N TYR A 85 -6.03 -0.51 -3.03
CA TYR A 85 -7.47 -0.54 -2.88
C TYR A 85 -7.92 -1.91 -2.37
N ALA A 86 -8.83 -1.93 -1.39
CA ALA A 86 -9.32 -3.16 -0.78
C ALA A 86 -10.34 -3.85 -1.70
N ASP A 87 -9.87 -4.48 -2.78
CA ASP A 87 -10.68 -5.28 -3.69
C ASP A 87 -9.92 -6.55 -4.03
N LEU A 88 -10.57 -7.71 -3.89
CA LEU A 88 -9.89 -8.99 -3.98
C LEU A 88 -9.24 -9.21 -5.35
N LYS A 89 -9.88 -8.76 -6.43
CA LYS A 89 -9.33 -8.86 -7.79
C LYS A 89 -8.11 -7.96 -7.93
N ILE A 90 -8.24 -6.70 -7.50
CA ILE A 90 -7.12 -5.74 -7.53
C ILE A 90 -5.93 -6.27 -6.73
N LEU A 91 -6.15 -6.77 -5.52
CA LEU A 91 -5.06 -7.29 -4.68
C LEU A 91 -4.35 -8.48 -5.32
N ASN A 92 -5.09 -9.42 -5.93
CA ASN A 92 -4.49 -10.55 -6.63
C ASN A 92 -3.63 -10.07 -7.81
N ASP A 93 -4.11 -9.10 -8.58
CA ASP A 93 -3.36 -8.53 -9.69
C ASP A 93 -2.10 -7.79 -9.22
N LEU A 94 -2.20 -7.03 -8.11
CA LEU A 94 -1.06 -6.35 -7.49
C LEU A 94 -0.04 -7.35 -6.93
N LYS A 95 -0.50 -8.46 -6.35
CA LYS A 95 0.38 -9.54 -5.85
C LYS A 95 1.16 -10.15 -7.01
N TYR A 96 0.47 -10.53 -8.08
CA TYR A 96 1.11 -11.05 -9.29
C TYR A 96 2.16 -10.07 -9.86
N TYR A 97 1.78 -8.79 -9.99
CA TYR A 97 2.69 -7.74 -10.44
C TYR A 97 3.95 -7.65 -9.56
N SER A 98 3.76 -7.64 -8.23
CA SER A 98 4.85 -7.50 -7.25
C SER A 98 5.76 -8.72 -7.25
N GLU A 99 5.20 -9.92 -7.34
CA GLU A 99 5.94 -11.18 -7.44
C GLU A 99 6.80 -11.24 -8.71
N LYS A 100 6.25 -10.84 -9.87
CA LYS A 100 7.03 -10.76 -11.12
C LYS A 100 8.16 -9.74 -11.04
N LYS A 101 7.92 -8.60 -10.39
CA LYS A 101 8.95 -7.59 -10.18
C LYS A 101 10.03 -8.08 -9.20
N LEU A 102 9.64 -8.82 -8.15
CA LEU A 102 10.56 -9.43 -7.20
C LEU A 102 11.46 -10.47 -7.87
N GLU A 103 10.90 -11.36 -8.70
CA GLU A 103 11.68 -12.34 -9.48
C GLU A 103 12.75 -11.66 -10.33
N ARG A 104 12.36 -10.61 -11.09
CA ARG A 104 13.28 -9.85 -11.95
C ARG A 104 14.38 -9.15 -11.15
N LEU A 105 14.03 -8.52 -10.04
CA LEU A 105 15.01 -7.86 -9.16
C LEU A 105 16.00 -8.89 -8.59
N TYR A 106 15.50 -10.06 -8.16
CA TYR A 106 16.33 -11.12 -7.60
C TYR A 106 17.29 -11.69 -8.63
N GLU A 107 16.79 -11.99 -9.84
CA GLU A 107 17.62 -12.47 -10.94
C GLU A 107 18.69 -11.44 -11.32
N ALA A 108 18.35 -10.16 -11.40
CA ALA A 108 19.32 -9.10 -11.72
C ALA A 108 20.40 -8.93 -10.63
N THR A 109 20.07 -9.20 -9.37
CA THR A 109 21.00 -9.01 -8.24
C THR A 109 21.89 -10.23 -8.00
N TYR A 110 21.34 -11.44 -8.13
CA TYR A 110 22.01 -12.69 -7.75
C TYR A 110 22.32 -13.60 -8.93
N TYR A 111 21.95 -13.22 -10.16
CA TYR A 111 22.11 -14.02 -11.39
C TYR A 111 21.48 -15.42 -11.29
N LYS A 112 20.40 -15.55 -10.50
CA LYS A 112 19.69 -16.80 -10.25
C LYS A 112 18.19 -16.59 -10.32
N LYS A 113 17.50 -17.50 -10.98
CA LYS A 113 16.03 -17.56 -10.99
C LYS A 113 15.52 -18.37 -9.80
N LYS A 114 14.56 -17.81 -9.08
CA LYS A 114 13.83 -18.47 -7.99
C LYS A 114 12.36 -18.05 -8.07
N SER A 115 11.47 -18.91 -7.58
CA SER A 115 10.05 -18.54 -7.44
C SER A 115 9.88 -17.43 -6.39
N PRO A 116 8.80 -16.63 -6.46
CA PRO A 116 8.58 -15.54 -5.52
C PRO A 116 8.49 -16.05 -4.08
N SER A 117 7.82 -17.18 -3.87
CA SER A 117 7.69 -17.83 -2.56
C SER A 117 9.03 -18.23 -1.96
N THR A 118 9.98 -18.70 -2.78
CA THR A 118 11.32 -19.06 -2.33
C THR A 118 12.11 -17.81 -1.97
N ILE A 119 12.04 -16.77 -2.82
CA ILE A 119 12.71 -15.48 -2.57
C ILE A 119 12.20 -14.85 -1.28
N THR A 120 10.88 -14.79 -1.09
CA THR A 120 10.26 -14.23 0.11
C THR A 120 10.69 -14.97 1.37
N ARG A 121 10.68 -16.32 1.37
CA ARG A 121 11.11 -17.12 2.52
C ARG A 121 12.57 -16.89 2.89
N GLU A 122 13.42 -16.64 1.89
CA GLU A 122 14.85 -16.38 2.07
C GLU A 122 15.12 -14.97 2.60
N LEU A 123 14.42 -13.96 2.08
CA LEU A 123 14.73 -12.56 2.33
C LEU A 123 13.92 -11.93 3.47
N PHE A 124 12.69 -12.40 3.72
CA PHE A 124 11.83 -11.86 4.78
C PHE A 124 12.46 -11.94 6.19
N PRO A 125 13.17 -13.02 6.58
CA PRO A 125 13.88 -13.04 7.87
C PRO A 125 14.93 -11.92 8.03
N LYS A 126 15.42 -11.36 6.92
CA LYS A 126 16.43 -10.30 6.87
C LYS A 126 15.85 -8.94 6.48
N ILE A 127 14.53 -8.78 6.55
CA ILE A 127 13.85 -7.61 5.97
C ILE A 127 14.32 -6.27 6.55
N ARG A 128 14.75 -6.24 7.82
CA ARG A 128 15.32 -5.04 8.44
C ARG A 128 16.65 -4.63 7.81
N GLU A 129 17.49 -5.59 7.43
CA GLU A 129 18.76 -5.33 6.72
C GLU A 129 18.51 -4.84 5.29
N LEU A 130 17.37 -5.23 4.72
CA LEU A 130 16.92 -4.83 3.39
C LEU A 130 16.05 -3.58 3.40
N ASN A 131 15.91 -2.89 4.54
CA ASN A 131 15.09 -1.69 4.64
C ASN A 131 15.52 -0.66 3.59
N ASN A 132 14.53 -0.02 2.97
CA ASN A 132 14.74 0.97 1.90
C ASN A 132 15.44 0.46 0.61
N THR A 133 15.79 -0.82 0.51
CA THR A 133 16.28 -1.40 -0.76
C THR A 133 15.11 -1.72 -1.71
N PRO A 134 15.31 -1.71 -3.04
CA PRO A 134 14.26 -2.11 -3.98
C PRO A 134 13.73 -3.52 -3.70
N MET A 135 14.61 -4.43 -3.26
CA MET A 135 14.26 -5.79 -2.92
C MET A 135 13.43 -5.88 -1.64
N GLY A 136 13.87 -5.23 -0.56
CA GLY A 136 13.15 -5.21 0.71
C GLY A 136 11.77 -4.58 0.58
N ARG A 137 11.67 -3.44 -0.13
CA ARG A 137 10.37 -2.82 -0.46
C ARG A 137 9.43 -3.82 -1.17
N MET A 138 9.94 -4.54 -2.17
CA MET A 138 9.11 -5.49 -2.94
C MET A 138 8.73 -6.75 -2.15
N VAL A 139 9.63 -7.26 -1.30
CA VAL A 139 9.32 -8.37 -0.39
C VAL A 139 8.22 -7.98 0.59
N ASN A 140 8.32 -6.79 1.21
CA ASN A 140 7.28 -6.27 2.11
C ASN A 140 5.92 -6.20 1.41
N ILE A 141 5.89 -5.64 0.20
CA ILE A 141 4.66 -5.54 -0.59
C ILE A 141 4.07 -6.93 -0.88
N ALA A 142 4.88 -7.86 -1.41
CA ALA A 142 4.38 -9.18 -1.80
C ALA A 142 3.80 -9.97 -0.61
N VAL A 143 4.48 -9.93 0.55
CA VAL A 143 4.02 -10.57 1.79
C VAL A 143 2.72 -9.95 2.27
N MET A 144 2.67 -8.62 2.37
CA MET A 144 1.50 -7.93 2.93
C MET A 144 0.27 -8.08 2.02
N LEU A 145 0.44 -8.08 0.69
CA LEU A 145 -0.66 -8.37 -0.23
C LEU A 145 -1.21 -9.79 -0.04
N GLU A 146 -0.35 -10.79 0.19
CA GLU A 146 -0.79 -12.15 0.51
C GLU A 146 -1.59 -12.20 1.81
N GLU A 147 -1.13 -11.52 2.86
CA GLU A 147 -1.83 -11.43 4.14
C GLU A 147 -3.19 -10.72 4.02
N TYR A 148 -3.28 -9.62 3.25
CA TYR A 148 -4.55 -8.92 3.02
C TYR A 148 -5.54 -9.75 2.22
N ILE A 149 -5.08 -10.46 1.18
CA ILE A 149 -5.93 -11.39 0.42
C ILE A 149 -6.49 -12.47 1.36
N ARG A 150 -5.63 -13.05 2.22
CA ARG A 150 -6.06 -14.04 3.22
C ARG A 150 -7.08 -13.46 4.19
N MET A 151 -6.83 -12.26 4.70
CA MET A 151 -7.73 -11.56 5.62
C MET A 151 -9.10 -11.27 4.99
N MET A 152 -9.14 -10.81 3.73
CA MET A 152 -10.39 -10.57 3.01
C MET A 152 -11.19 -11.86 2.78
N ASN A 153 -10.51 -12.95 2.41
CA ASN A 153 -11.15 -14.24 2.22
C ASN A 153 -11.71 -14.82 3.52
N ASN A 154 -11.04 -14.57 4.65
CA ASN A 154 -11.48 -15.04 5.96
C ASN A 154 -12.63 -14.19 6.55
N ASN A 155 -12.76 -12.93 6.12
CA ASN A 155 -13.73 -11.98 6.66
C ASN A 155 -14.52 -11.25 5.55
N PRO A 156 -15.20 -11.97 4.63
CA PRO A 156 -15.77 -11.38 3.42
C PRO A 156 -16.82 -10.30 3.69
N ASN A 157 -17.56 -10.41 4.79
CA ASN A 157 -18.60 -9.45 5.17
C ASN A 157 -18.03 -8.07 5.50
N GLU A 158 -16.82 -8.00 6.04
CA GLU A 158 -16.20 -6.73 6.47
C GLU A 158 -15.77 -5.83 5.31
N PHE A 159 -15.78 -6.37 4.09
CA PHE A 159 -15.32 -5.68 2.89
C PHE A 159 -16.46 -5.43 1.89
N GLN A 160 -17.71 -5.65 2.27
CA GLN A 160 -18.85 -5.30 1.42
C GLN A 160 -19.05 -3.77 1.35
N GLU A 161 -19.58 -3.29 0.23
CA GLU A 161 -19.70 -1.86 -0.08
C GLU A 161 -20.56 -1.10 0.94
N GLU A 162 -21.61 -1.75 1.44
CA GLU A 162 -22.55 -1.21 2.43
C GLU A 162 -21.86 -0.79 3.73
N PHE A 163 -20.86 -1.55 4.20
CA PHE A 163 -20.10 -1.22 5.40
C PHE A 163 -19.07 -0.11 5.19
N ARG A 164 -18.58 0.07 3.96
CA ARG A 164 -17.54 1.06 3.64
C ARG A 164 -18.09 2.47 3.62
N THR A 165 -19.26 2.66 3.02
CA THR A 165 -19.89 3.98 2.91
C THR A 165 -20.35 4.48 4.28
N GLN A 166 -20.98 3.62 5.07
CA GLN A 166 -21.38 3.97 6.44
C GLN A 166 -20.17 4.29 7.31
N ALA A 167 -19.09 3.49 7.24
CA ALA A 167 -17.88 3.72 8.02
C ALA A 167 -17.20 5.06 7.70
N ILE A 168 -17.20 5.51 6.43
CA ILE A 168 -16.66 6.83 6.08
C ILE A 168 -17.50 7.96 6.67
N GLU A 169 -18.82 7.84 6.67
CA GLU A 169 -19.70 8.86 7.24
C GLU A 169 -19.49 8.94 8.75
N ASP A 170 -19.46 7.80 9.44
CA ASP A 170 -19.27 7.75 10.89
C ASP A 170 -17.90 8.28 11.35
N LEU A 171 -16.85 8.10 10.54
CA LEU A 171 -15.48 8.52 10.88
C LEU A 171 -15.16 9.97 10.52
N LEU A 172 -15.98 10.62 9.71
CA LEU A 172 -15.77 11.99 9.20
C LEU A 172 -16.91 12.96 9.55
N LEU A 173 -17.80 12.55 10.47
CA LEU A 173 -18.77 13.39 11.18
C LEU A 173 -18.11 14.09 12.38
#